data_AF-A0A8T4DW90-F1
#
_entry.id   AF-A0A8T4DW90-F1
#
_cell.length_a   1.000
_cell.length_b   1.000
_cell.length_c   1.000
_cell.angle_alpha   90.00
_cell.angle_beta   90.00
_cell.angle_gamma   90.00
#
_symmetry.space_group_name_H-M   'P 1'
#
loop_
_entity.id
_entity.type
_entity.pdbx_description
1 polymer ?
#
loop_
_entity_poly.entity_id
_entity_poly.type
_entity_poly.pdbx_seq_one_letter_code
_entity_poly.pdbx_strand_id
1 'polypeptide(L)'
;MDNQAKLGMIAGILLIFFLLVGLVSASIIYTTSGDITEEDLNRITNEVVDEICSYLQIKHIIGQYQMIQNEHTIKKIGILIKPYVSQNIDISHISIEVCNGEQYHMLFYSELVGSIRSSTLFEHPLWDLMNSSGFSVLSTIDDDNSIGSSHMINKNTDMAFILITLPDNLAMKYGDQIEITILPSPGMSRTVWFEAPLPIKNVVTLYP
;
A
#
# COMPACT_ATOMS: atom_id res chain seq x y z
N MET A 1 73.59 32.24 13.05
CA MET A 1 73.10 30.94 13.57
C MET A 1 71.67 30.99 14.12
N ASP A 2 71.05 32.16 14.31
CA ASP A 2 69.75 32.27 15.01
C ASP A 2 68.51 32.02 14.11
N ASN A 3 68.56 32.35 12.81
CA ASN A 3 67.41 32.19 11.92
C ASN A 3 67.09 30.75 11.52
N GLN A 4 68.09 29.85 11.43
CA GLN A 4 67.85 28.45 11.08
C GLN A 4 67.23 27.66 12.24
N ALA A 5 67.59 27.98 13.49
CA ALA A 5 66.97 27.41 14.68
C ALA A 5 65.51 27.88 14.84
N LYS A 6 65.24 29.17 14.57
CA LYS A 6 63.86 29.71 14.52
C LYS A 6 63.02 29.08 13.42
N LEU A 7 63.60 28.87 12.22
CA LEU A 7 62.91 28.17 11.13
C LEU A 7 62.56 26.72 11.49
N GLY A 8 63.48 26.01 12.16
CA GLY A 8 63.26 24.64 12.63
C GLY A 8 62.18 24.54 13.70
N MET A 9 62.13 25.50 14.63
CA MET A 9 61.05 25.58 15.64
C MET A 9 59.69 25.86 15.00
N ILE A 10 59.62 26.80 14.05
CA ILE A 10 58.37 27.10 13.32
C ILE A 10 57.90 25.89 12.51
N ALA A 11 58.82 25.19 11.83
CA ALA A 11 58.52 23.97 11.10
C ALA A 11 58.02 22.84 12.02
N GLY A 12 58.61 22.67 13.20
CA GLY A 12 58.17 21.69 14.19
C GLY A 12 56.77 21.98 14.72
N ILE A 13 56.47 23.26 15.00
CA ILE A 13 55.13 23.69 15.46
C ILE A 13 54.10 23.44 14.36
N LEU A 14 54.41 23.79 13.10
CA LEU A 14 53.53 23.54 11.96
C LEU A 14 53.28 22.05 11.74
N LEU A 15 54.30 21.21 11.87
CA LEU A 15 54.15 19.75 11.75
C LEU A 15 53.16 19.19 12.77
N ILE A 16 53.28 19.61 14.04
CA ILE A 16 52.36 19.19 15.10
C ILE A 16 50.93 19.64 14.80
N PHE A 17 50.76 20.86 14.28
CA PHE A 17 49.45 21.39 13.93
C PHE A 17 48.81 20.60 12.78
N PHE A 18 49.57 20.27 11.73
CA PHE A 18 49.09 19.43 10.63
C PHE A 18 48.68 18.03 11.10
N LEU A 19 49.43 17.44 12.03
CA LEU A 19 49.14 16.12 12.57
C LEU A 19 47.84 16.11 13.37
N LEU A 20 47.60 17.16 14.16
CA LEU A 20 46.36 17.34 14.92
C LEU A 20 45.14 17.51 14.01
N VAL A 21 45.25 18.34 12.97
CA VAL A 21 44.18 18.55 11.98
C VAL A 21 43.89 17.25 11.21
N GLY A 22 44.94 16.51 10.83
CA GLY A 22 44.81 15.21 10.17
C GLY A 22 44.08 14.18 11.02
N LEU A 23 44.40 14.09 12.32
CA LEU A 23 43.74 13.18 13.26
C LEU A 23 42.27 13.53 13.48
N VAL A 24 41.94 14.81 13.67
CA VAL A 24 40.54 15.25 13.84
C VAL A 24 39.74 14.96 12.56
N SER A 25 40.32 15.25 11.39
CA SER A 25 39.66 14.98 10.10
C SER A 25 39.44 13.49 9.87
N ALA A 26 40.43 12.66 10.16
CA ALA A 26 40.31 11.20 10.07
C ALA A 26 39.28 10.65 11.06
N SER A 27 39.20 11.21 12.28
CA SER A 27 38.20 10.85 13.29
C SER A 27 36.79 11.17 12.80
N ILE A 28 36.57 12.34 12.20
CA ILE A 28 35.27 12.74 11.63
C ILE A 28 34.91 11.83 10.46
N ILE A 29 35.84 11.57 9.54
CA ILE A 29 35.61 10.64 8.41
C ILE A 29 35.28 9.23 8.93
N TYR A 30 35.99 8.74 9.95
CA TYR A 30 35.74 7.44 10.55
C TYR A 30 34.39 7.38 11.28
N THR A 31 33.98 8.43 11.99
CA THR A 31 32.66 8.49 12.64
C THR A 31 31.53 8.58 11.62
N THR A 32 31.65 9.42 10.60
CA THR A 32 30.65 9.53 9.52
C THR A 32 30.58 8.26 8.66
N SER A 33 31.68 7.53 8.49
CA SER A 33 31.68 6.22 7.83
C SER A 33 31.18 5.09 8.73
N GLY A 34 31.09 5.31 10.05
CA GLY A 34 30.55 4.38 11.02
C GLY A 34 29.03 4.51 11.24
N ASP A 35 28.41 5.60 10.77
CA ASP A 35 26.99 5.89 10.96
C ASP A 35 26.07 5.22 9.92
N ILE A 36 26.62 4.68 8.82
CA ILE A 36 25.88 3.89 7.83
C ILE A 36 26.65 2.61 7.61
N THR A 37 26.18 1.51 8.19
CA THR A 37 26.78 0.19 8.01
C THR A 37 26.34 -0.44 6.68
N GLU A 38 27.03 -1.48 6.22
CA GLU A 38 26.55 -2.31 5.10
C GLU A 38 25.16 -2.91 5.39
N GLU A 39 24.86 -3.18 6.68
CA GLU A 39 23.55 -3.64 7.14
C GLU A 39 22.48 -2.55 6.93
N ASP A 40 22.79 -1.29 7.23
CA ASP A 40 21.88 -0.16 6.98
C ASP A 40 21.63 0.03 5.48
N LEU A 41 22.66 -0.09 4.64
CA LEU A 41 22.51 0.01 3.18
C LEU A 41 21.65 -1.13 2.63
N ASN A 42 21.86 -2.36 3.10
CA ASN A 42 21.05 -3.50 2.71
C ASN A 42 19.59 -3.34 3.17
N ARG A 43 19.37 -2.84 4.39
CA ARG A 43 18.04 -2.54 4.91
C ARG A 43 17.32 -1.50 4.06
N ILE A 44 17.96 -0.35 3.79
CA ILE A 44 17.37 0.71 2.95
C ILE A 44 17.09 0.19 1.54
N THR A 45 18.00 -0.60 0.97
CA THR A 45 17.80 -1.20 -0.36
C THR A 45 16.59 -2.12 -0.37
N ASN A 46 16.45 -2.98 0.64
CA ASN A 46 15.29 -3.87 0.75
C ASN A 46 14.00 -3.08 0.96
N GLU A 47 13.98 -2.06 1.82
CA GLU A 47 12.82 -1.19 2.02
C GLU A 47 12.38 -0.51 0.71
N VAL A 48 13.32 0.00 -0.09
CA VAL A 48 13.02 0.61 -1.40
C VAL A 48 12.51 -0.42 -2.40
N VAL A 49 13.10 -1.62 -2.43
CA VAL A 49 12.63 -2.71 -3.30
C VAL A 49 11.21 -3.11 -2.89
N ASP A 50 10.96 -3.27 -1.61
CA ASP A 50 9.64 -3.64 -1.08
C ASP A 50 8.60 -2.56 -1.41
N GLU A 51 8.94 -1.28 -1.30
CA GLU A 51 8.05 -0.17 -1.66
C GLU A 51 7.67 -0.15 -3.15
N ILE A 52 8.63 -0.45 -4.04
CA ILE A 52 8.40 -0.46 -5.49
C ILE A 52 7.67 -1.72 -5.95
N CYS A 53 8.01 -2.86 -5.36
CA CYS A 53 7.50 -4.17 -5.77
C CYS A 53 6.15 -4.52 -5.13
N SER A 54 5.80 -3.92 -3.98
CA SER A 54 4.49 -4.10 -3.32
C SER A 54 3.39 -3.30 -4.00
N TYR A 55 3.19 -3.53 -5.30
CA TYR A 55 2.18 -2.88 -6.10
C TYR A 55 1.01 -3.82 -6.43
N LEU A 56 -0.21 -3.39 -6.04
CA LEU A 56 -1.45 -4.08 -6.34
C LEU A 56 -2.09 -3.50 -7.61
N GLN A 57 -2.18 -4.31 -8.65
CA GLN A 57 -2.89 -3.97 -9.87
C GLN A 57 -4.39 -4.18 -9.70
N ILE A 58 -5.16 -3.11 -9.89
CA ILE A 58 -6.62 -3.18 -10.05
C ILE A 58 -6.94 -3.69 -11.45
N LYS A 59 -7.65 -4.81 -11.54
CA LYS A 59 -8.07 -5.44 -12.81
C LYS A 59 -9.46 -5.01 -13.21
N HIS A 60 -10.41 -5.06 -12.30
CA HIS A 60 -11.80 -4.70 -12.55
C HIS A 60 -12.46 -4.19 -11.28
N ILE A 61 -13.37 -3.24 -11.41
CA ILE A 61 -14.27 -2.82 -10.32
C ILE A 61 -15.70 -3.11 -10.76
N ILE A 62 -16.43 -3.82 -9.92
CA ILE A 62 -17.83 -4.18 -10.16
C ILE A 62 -18.68 -3.76 -8.97
N GLY A 63 -19.86 -3.21 -9.28
CA GLY A 63 -20.85 -2.78 -8.28
C GLY A 63 -22.15 -3.55 -8.44
N GLN A 64 -22.91 -3.66 -7.35
CA GLN A 64 -24.27 -4.17 -7.37
C GLN A 64 -25.25 -3.04 -7.05
N TYR A 65 -26.18 -2.79 -7.98
CA TYR A 65 -27.37 -1.98 -7.75
C TYR A 65 -28.35 -2.72 -6.84
N GLN A 66 -28.82 -2.01 -5.82
CA GLN A 66 -29.85 -2.44 -4.90
C GLN A 66 -30.96 -1.38 -4.86
N MET A 67 -32.20 -1.84 -4.75
CA MET A 67 -33.35 -0.94 -4.58
C MET A 67 -33.52 -0.62 -3.11
N ILE A 68 -33.27 0.63 -2.74
CA ILE A 68 -33.39 1.13 -1.37
C ILE A 68 -34.28 2.36 -1.42
N GLN A 69 -35.37 2.36 -0.64
CA GLN A 69 -36.34 3.49 -0.60
C GLN A 69 -36.83 3.94 -2.00
N ASN A 70 -37.02 2.97 -2.91
CA ASN A 70 -37.50 3.21 -4.28
C ASN A 70 -36.46 3.89 -5.22
N GLU A 71 -35.18 3.87 -4.84
CA GLU A 71 -34.06 4.38 -5.62
C GLU A 71 -32.99 3.30 -5.85
N HIS A 72 -32.42 3.26 -7.06
CA HIS A 72 -31.33 2.35 -7.40
C HIS A 72 -30.01 2.93 -6.89
N THR A 73 -29.40 2.25 -5.93
CA THR A 73 -28.13 2.67 -5.32
C THR A 73 -27.10 1.55 -5.34
N ILE A 74 -25.83 1.89 -5.50
CA ILE A 74 -24.70 0.96 -5.37
C ILE A 74 -24.14 1.09 -3.97
N LYS A 75 -24.24 0.00 -3.19
CA LYS A 75 -23.60 -0.11 -1.87
C LYS A 75 -22.49 -1.15 -1.81
N LYS A 76 -22.62 -2.22 -2.59
CA LYS A 76 -21.63 -3.30 -2.63
C LYS A 76 -20.70 -3.11 -3.81
N ILE A 77 -19.41 -3.00 -3.55
CA ILE A 77 -18.36 -2.88 -4.56
C ILE A 77 -17.35 -3.99 -4.36
N GLY A 78 -17.04 -4.72 -5.43
CA GLY A 78 -15.94 -5.68 -5.50
C GLY A 78 -14.83 -5.15 -6.40
N ILE A 79 -13.62 -5.08 -5.88
CA ILE A 79 -12.42 -4.64 -6.62
C ILE A 79 -11.52 -5.86 -6.81
N LEU A 80 -11.40 -6.34 -8.05
CA LEU A 80 -10.49 -7.42 -8.38
C LEU A 80 -9.06 -6.88 -8.42
N ILE A 81 -8.22 -7.40 -7.54
CA ILE A 81 -6.80 -7.06 -7.42
C ILE A 81 -5.92 -8.26 -7.73
N LYS A 82 -4.69 -7.95 -8.15
CA LYS A 82 -3.62 -8.90 -8.41
C LYS A 82 -2.27 -8.22 -8.11
N PRO A 83 -1.31 -8.86 -7.44
CA PRO A 83 0.01 -8.28 -7.26
C PRO A 83 0.75 -8.25 -8.61
N TYR A 84 1.50 -7.17 -8.84
CA TYR A 84 2.20 -7.00 -10.11
C TYR A 84 3.41 -7.93 -10.25
N VAL A 85 4.13 -8.14 -9.14
CA VAL A 85 5.24 -9.10 -9.00
C VAL A 85 4.98 -9.99 -7.79
N SER A 86 5.63 -11.16 -7.74
CA SER A 86 5.55 -12.03 -6.55
C SER A 86 6.34 -11.39 -5.42
N GLN A 87 5.62 -10.97 -4.39
CA GLN A 87 6.09 -10.22 -3.23
C GLN A 87 5.11 -10.49 -2.10
N ASN A 88 5.60 -10.58 -0.87
CA ASN A 88 4.73 -10.70 0.30
C ASN A 88 4.03 -9.37 0.59
N ILE A 89 2.76 -9.25 0.21
CA ILE A 89 1.91 -8.12 0.54
C ILE A 89 0.95 -8.55 1.65
N ASP A 90 1.11 -7.96 2.83
CA ASP A 90 0.25 -8.21 3.98
C ASP A 90 -1.03 -7.39 3.89
N ILE A 91 -2.17 -8.09 3.82
CA ILE A 91 -3.50 -7.48 3.67
C ILE A 91 -3.87 -6.69 4.92
N SER A 92 -3.39 -7.09 6.11
CA SER A 92 -3.72 -6.42 7.37
C SER A 92 -3.17 -5.00 7.47
N HIS A 93 -2.13 -4.70 6.69
CA HIS A 93 -1.53 -3.37 6.58
C HIS A 93 -2.07 -2.54 5.40
N ILE A 94 -3.03 -3.08 4.63
CA ILE A 94 -3.71 -2.33 3.57
C ILE A 94 -4.79 -1.45 4.20
N SER A 95 -4.82 -0.18 3.79
CA SER A 95 -5.93 0.73 4.03
C SER A 95 -6.58 1.13 2.71
N ILE A 96 -7.87 1.42 2.73
CA ILE A 96 -8.60 1.87 1.54
C ILE A 96 -9.28 3.18 1.84
N GLU A 97 -9.04 4.18 1.00
CA GLU A 97 -9.71 5.47 1.06
C GLU A 97 -10.87 5.45 0.07
N VAL A 98 -12.01 6.00 0.48
CA VAL A 98 -13.20 6.18 -0.32
C VAL A 98 -13.67 7.62 -0.19
N CYS A 99 -13.76 8.34 -1.31
CA CYS A 99 -14.11 9.75 -1.34
C CYS A 99 -15.15 10.03 -2.43
N ASN A 100 -16.21 10.80 -2.12
CA ASN A 100 -17.20 11.25 -3.10
C ASN A 100 -17.08 12.76 -3.43
N GLY A 101 -15.96 13.38 -3.05
CA GLY A 101 -15.71 14.82 -3.19
C GLY A 101 -16.23 15.68 -2.02
N GLU A 102 -17.15 15.16 -1.20
CA GLU A 102 -17.66 15.85 0.00
C GLU A 102 -17.21 15.17 1.29
N GLN A 103 -17.17 13.84 1.28
CA GLN A 103 -16.89 13.00 2.43
C GLN A 103 -15.75 12.05 2.12
N TYR A 104 -14.93 11.83 3.15
CA TYR A 104 -13.74 10.99 3.09
C TYR A 104 -13.86 9.90 4.14
N HIS A 105 -13.75 8.64 3.74
CA HIS A 105 -13.81 7.47 4.61
C HIS A 105 -12.58 6.60 4.41
N MET A 106 -11.97 6.19 5.52
CA MET A 106 -10.88 5.22 5.53
C MET A 106 -11.41 3.88 6.03
N LEU A 107 -11.15 2.83 5.27
CA LEU A 107 -11.54 1.46 5.56
C LEU A 107 -10.31 0.65 5.93
N PHE A 108 -10.43 -0.10 7.00
CA PHE A 108 -9.39 -1.01 7.48
C PHE A 108 -9.77 -2.46 7.23
N TYR A 109 -8.77 -3.33 7.22
CA TYR A 109 -9.02 -4.74 7.02
C TYR A 109 -9.84 -5.34 8.17
N SER A 110 -10.91 -6.06 7.83
CA SER A 110 -11.86 -6.63 8.82
C SER A 110 -11.47 -8.03 9.31
N GLU A 111 -10.30 -8.56 8.92
CA GLU A 111 -9.85 -9.94 9.20
C GLU A 111 -10.76 -11.04 8.61
N LEU A 112 -11.69 -10.65 7.75
CA LEU A 112 -12.64 -11.54 7.11
C LEU A 112 -12.13 -11.96 5.74
N VAL A 113 -11.85 -13.25 5.59
CA VAL A 113 -11.46 -13.87 4.31
C VAL A 113 -12.45 -14.95 3.90
N GLY A 114 -12.71 -15.03 2.60
CA GLY A 114 -13.48 -16.12 2.01
C GLY A 114 -12.86 -16.57 0.69
N SER A 115 -13.46 -17.59 0.08
CA SER A 115 -13.09 -18.07 -1.25
C SER A 115 -14.31 -18.16 -2.15
N ILE A 116 -14.20 -17.65 -3.38
CA ILE A 116 -15.34 -17.58 -4.32
C ILE A 116 -15.78 -18.96 -4.85
N ARG A 117 -15.05 -20.04 -4.54
CA ARG A 117 -15.21 -21.38 -5.15
C ARG A 117 -16.63 -21.95 -5.15
N SER A 118 -17.49 -21.53 -4.23
CA SER A 118 -18.83 -22.09 -4.04
C SER A 118 -19.99 -21.09 -4.16
N SER A 119 -19.73 -19.80 -4.37
CA SER A 119 -20.79 -18.78 -4.41
C SER A 119 -20.50 -17.67 -5.41
N THR A 120 -21.54 -16.97 -5.87
CA THR A 120 -21.37 -15.78 -6.69
C THR A 120 -20.89 -14.62 -5.82
N LEU A 121 -20.14 -13.67 -6.41
CA LEU A 121 -19.51 -12.58 -5.67
C LEU A 121 -20.48 -11.84 -4.74
N PHE A 122 -21.65 -11.43 -5.24
CA PHE A 122 -22.60 -10.59 -4.49
C PHE A 122 -23.59 -11.38 -3.61
N GLU A 123 -23.58 -12.72 -3.70
CA GLU A 123 -24.37 -13.62 -2.85
C GLU A 123 -23.52 -14.32 -1.78
N HIS A 124 -22.21 -14.03 -1.72
CA HIS A 124 -21.32 -14.63 -0.73
C HIS A 124 -21.73 -14.21 0.70
N PRO A 125 -21.80 -15.14 1.68
CA PRO A 125 -22.15 -14.83 3.07
C PRO A 125 -21.22 -13.83 3.78
N LEU A 126 -20.10 -13.44 3.14
CA LEU A 126 -19.16 -12.47 3.71
C LEU A 126 -19.80 -11.10 3.81
N TRP A 127 -20.67 -10.74 2.86
CA TRP A 127 -21.36 -9.46 2.86
C TRP A 127 -22.19 -9.23 4.11
N ASP A 128 -22.72 -10.30 4.72
CA ASP A 128 -23.56 -10.22 5.91
C ASP A 128 -22.74 -10.09 7.21
N LEU A 129 -21.45 -10.42 7.15
CA LEU A 129 -20.49 -10.31 8.26
C LEU A 129 -19.74 -8.96 8.26
N MET A 130 -19.80 -8.24 7.14
CA MET A 130 -19.07 -6.99 6.94
C MET A 130 -19.75 -5.81 7.63
N ASN A 131 -18.93 -4.91 8.17
CA ASN A 131 -19.36 -3.59 8.63
C ASN A 131 -19.03 -2.51 7.58
N SER A 132 -19.58 -1.30 7.74
CA SER A 132 -19.34 -0.18 6.82
C SER A 132 -18.02 0.57 7.05
N SER A 133 -17.23 0.17 8.04
CA SER A 133 -15.95 0.80 8.42
C SER A 133 -14.73 -0.01 7.97
N GLY A 134 -14.93 -1.15 7.33
CA GLY A 134 -13.85 -2.04 6.93
C GLY A 134 -14.09 -2.70 5.59
N PHE A 135 -13.02 -3.31 5.08
CA PHE A 135 -13.06 -4.13 3.89
C PHE A 135 -12.72 -5.58 4.23
N SER A 136 -13.15 -6.48 3.37
CA SER A 136 -12.88 -7.92 3.46
C SER A 136 -12.28 -8.41 2.17
N VAL A 137 -11.68 -9.59 2.19
CA VAL A 137 -11.04 -10.16 1.00
C VAL A 137 -11.68 -11.49 0.63
N LEU A 138 -11.98 -11.64 -0.66
CA LEU A 138 -12.50 -12.88 -1.23
C LEU A 138 -11.50 -13.40 -2.26
N SER A 139 -10.81 -14.47 -1.92
CA SER A 139 -9.84 -15.12 -2.81
C SER A 139 -10.53 -15.79 -3.99
N THR A 140 -9.95 -15.62 -5.19
CA THR A 140 -10.41 -16.26 -6.44
C THR A 140 -9.39 -17.26 -6.95
N ILE A 141 -8.11 -16.87 -6.98
CA ILE A 141 -6.97 -17.72 -7.31
C ILE A 141 -5.97 -17.53 -6.18
N ASP A 142 -5.64 -18.62 -5.50
CA ASP A 142 -4.71 -18.67 -4.38
C ASP A 142 -4.26 -20.14 -4.22
N ASP A 143 -3.16 -20.48 -4.86
CA ASP A 143 -2.72 -21.88 -5.00
C ASP A 143 -2.11 -22.42 -3.70
N ASP A 144 -1.52 -21.56 -2.86
CA ASP A 144 -0.93 -21.93 -1.58
C ASP A 144 -1.78 -21.56 -0.36
N ASN A 145 -2.97 -21.02 -0.58
CA ASN A 145 -3.89 -20.60 0.47
C ASN A 145 -3.29 -19.51 1.38
N SER A 146 -2.38 -18.68 0.87
CA SER A 146 -1.71 -17.63 1.63
C SER A 146 -2.65 -16.49 2.04
N ILE A 147 -3.67 -16.21 1.24
CA ILE A 147 -4.69 -15.19 1.55
C ILE A 147 -5.58 -15.68 2.69
N GLY A 148 -6.00 -16.94 2.62
CA GLY A 148 -6.87 -17.56 3.62
C GLY A 148 -6.19 -17.85 4.96
N SER A 149 -4.92 -18.25 4.94
CA SER A 149 -4.22 -18.71 6.15
C SER A 149 -3.32 -17.68 6.81
N SER A 150 -2.66 -16.83 6.02
CA SER A 150 -1.70 -15.84 6.50
C SER A 150 -2.10 -14.39 6.21
N HIS A 151 -3.24 -14.16 5.54
CA HIS A 151 -3.67 -12.84 5.08
C HIS A 151 -2.62 -12.15 4.19
N MET A 152 -1.95 -12.94 3.35
CA MET A 152 -0.90 -12.47 2.46
C MET A 152 -1.27 -12.74 1.01
N ILE A 153 -0.96 -11.79 0.15
CA ILE A 153 -0.94 -11.97 -1.31
C ILE A 153 0.53 -12.10 -1.66
N ASN A 154 0.99 -13.28 -2.12
CA ASN A 154 2.42 -13.57 -2.23
C ASN A 154 2.90 -13.90 -3.65
N LYS A 155 2.01 -14.39 -4.51
CA LYS A 155 2.34 -14.79 -5.88
C LYS A 155 1.68 -13.87 -6.87
N ASN A 156 2.41 -13.59 -7.95
CA ASN A 156 1.87 -12.90 -9.11
C ASN A 156 0.69 -13.63 -9.79
N THR A 157 0.35 -14.86 -9.40
CA THR A 157 -0.84 -15.58 -9.89
C THR A 157 -2.07 -15.31 -9.03
N ASP A 158 -1.87 -14.87 -7.78
CA ASP A 158 -2.94 -14.67 -6.82
C ASP A 158 -3.88 -13.57 -7.31
N MET A 159 -5.17 -13.82 -7.14
CA MET A 159 -6.22 -12.86 -7.47
C MET A 159 -7.28 -12.89 -6.38
N ALA A 160 -7.67 -11.71 -5.93
CA ALA A 160 -8.69 -11.58 -4.91
C ALA A 160 -9.59 -10.38 -5.18
N PHE A 161 -10.83 -10.48 -4.73
CA PHE A 161 -11.71 -9.32 -4.61
C PHE A 161 -11.52 -8.69 -3.24
N ILE A 162 -11.22 -7.40 -3.23
CA ILE A 162 -11.50 -6.56 -2.07
C ILE A 162 -12.99 -6.24 -2.12
N LEU A 163 -13.69 -6.55 -1.02
CA LEU A 163 -15.10 -6.27 -0.84
C LEU A 163 -15.25 -5.01 0.01
N ILE A 164 -16.07 -4.07 -0.46
CA ILE A 164 -16.37 -2.82 0.23
C ILE A 164 -17.89 -2.64 0.28
N THR A 165 -18.41 -2.33 1.47
CA THR A 165 -19.78 -1.88 1.67
C THR A 165 -19.78 -0.39 1.94
N LEU A 166 -20.32 0.40 1.02
CA LEU A 166 -20.46 1.84 1.19
C LEU A 166 -21.52 2.14 2.25
N PRO A 167 -21.24 3.03 3.23
CA PRO A 167 -22.25 3.51 4.14
C PRO A 167 -23.31 4.35 3.41
N ASP A 168 -24.47 4.56 4.03
CA ASP A 168 -25.64 5.19 3.38
C ASP A 168 -25.36 6.58 2.81
N ASN A 169 -24.46 7.34 3.44
CA ASN A 169 -23.99 8.66 3.01
C ASN A 169 -23.04 8.64 1.81
N LEU A 170 -22.44 7.49 1.49
CA LEU A 170 -21.56 7.28 0.33
C LEU A 170 -22.19 6.39 -0.74
N ALA A 171 -23.38 5.85 -0.50
CA ALA A 171 -24.06 4.98 -1.46
C ALA A 171 -24.30 5.72 -2.78
N MET A 172 -23.83 5.14 -3.89
CA MET A 172 -23.82 5.84 -5.17
C MET A 172 -25.16 5.70 -5.88
N LYS A 173 -25.72 6.82 -6.32
CA LYS A 173 -26.85 6.89 -7.25
C LYS A 173 -26.30 7.03 -8.67
N TYR A 174 -27.17 6.85 -9.65
CA TYR A 174 -26.81 7.07 -11.06
C TYR A 174 -26.20 8.47 -11.26
N GLY A 175 -25.01 8.51 -11.89
CA GLY A 175 -24.27 9.74 -12.14
C GLY A 175 -23.36 10.20 -11.01
N ASP A 176 -23.43 9.58 -9.82
CA ASP A 176 -22.52 9.88 -8.73
C ASP A 176 -21.11 9.36 -9.05
N GLN A 177 -20.11 10.12 -8.62
CA GLN A 177 -18.70 9.79 -8.78
C GLN A 177 -18.09 9.44 -7.43
N ILE A 178 -17.21 8.44 -7.44
CA ILE A 178 -16.43 8.07 -6.27
C ILE A 178 -14.98 7.84 -6.68
N GLU A 179 -14.10 8.20 -5.77
CA GLU A 179 -12.68 7.94 -5.78
C GLU A 179 -12.37 6.85 -4.78
N ILE A 180 -11.66 5.81 -5.21
CA ILE A 180 -11.12 4.79 -4.33
C ILE A 180 -9.61 4.76 -4.46
N THR A 181 -8.91 4.87 -3.33
CA THR A 181 -7.45 4.72 -3.23
C THR A 181 -7.12 3.49 -2.39
N ILE A 182 -6.35 2.57 -2.96
CA ILE A 182 -5.77 1.44 -2.22
C ILE A 182 -4.37 1.84 -1.75
N LEU A 183 -4.13 1.75 -0.45
CA LEU A 183 -2.88 2.08 0.22
C LEU A 183 -2.27 0.82 0.85
N PRO A 184 -1.39 0.09 0.13
CA PRO A 184 -0.56 -0.94 0.76
C PRO A 184 0.54 -0.31 1.63
N SER A 185 1.05 -1.07 2.60
CA SER A 185 2.18 -0.66 3.45
C SER A 185 3.09 -1.86 3.71
N PRO A 186 4.33 -1.90 3.17
CA PRO A 186 4.91 -0.96 2.21
C PRO A 186 4.21 -1.06 0.83
N GLY A 187 4.38 -0.06 -0.02
CA GLY A 187 3.94 -0.15 -1.41
C GLY A 187 3.35 1.12 -2.03
N MET A 188 3.33 1.14 -3.35
CA MET A 188 2.73 2.22 -4.12
C MET A 188 1.20 2.21 -4.04
N SER A 189 0.64 3.37 -3.71
CA SER A 189 -0.80 3.60 -3.72
C SER A 189 -1.38 3.62 -5.13
N ARG A 190 -2.66 3.25 -5.24
CA ARG A 190 -3.38 3.32 -6.51
C ARG A 190 -4.77 3.92 -6.31
N THR A 191 -5.00 5.04 -6.99
CA THR A 191 -6.29 5.72 -7.04
C THR A 191 -7.02 5.41 -8.35
N VAL A 192 -8.34 5.20 -8.25
CA VAL A 192 -9.25 5.03 -9.39
C VAL A 192 -10.51 5.84 -9.14
N TRP A 193 -10.95 6.57 -10.16
CA TRP A 193 -12.23 7.29 -10.17
C TRP A 193 -13.20 6.58 -11.10
N PHE A 194 -14.44 6.47 -10.69
CA PHE A 194 -15.51 5.92 -11.52
C PHE A 194 -16.86 6.54 -11.20
N GLU A 195 -17.75 6.46 -12.18
CA GLU A 195 -19.12 6.99 -12.11
C GLU A 195 -20.12 5.84 -12.16
N ALA A 196 -21.20 5.95 -11.38
CA ALA A 196 -22.28 4.96 -11.39
C ALA A 196 -23.04 4.98 -12.74
N PRO A 197 -23.01 3.88 -13.52
CA PRO A 197 -23.65 3.83 -14.84
C PRO A 197 -25.17 3.69 -14.71
N LEU A 198 -25.92 3.84 -15.80
CA LEU A 198 -27.38 3.64 -15.77
C LEU A 198 -27.76 2.27 -15.15
N PRO A 199 -28.78 2.19 -14.26
CA PRO A 199 -29.18 0.97 -13.56
C PRO A 199 -29.98 0.02 -14.47
N ILE A 200 -29.42 -0.34 -15.62
CA ILE A 200 -30.01 -1.27 -16.60
C ILE A 200 -29.84 -2.72 -16.15
N LYS A 201 -28.80 -3.00 -15.35
CA LYS A 201 -28.47 -4.33 -14.81
C LYS A 201 -28.21 -4.23 -13.31
N ASN A 202 -28.50 -5.30 -12.59
CA ASN A 202 -28.24 -5.37 -11.14
C ASN A 202 -26.74 -5.40 -10.82
N VAL A 203 -25.91 -5.97 -11.71
CA VAL A 203 -24.46 -5.97 -11.57
C VAL A 203 -23.87 -5.18 -12.74
N VAL A 204 -23.00 -4.23 -12.41
CA VAL A 204 -22.40 -3.29 -13.37
C VAL A 204 -20.89 -3.23 -13.20
N THR A 205 -20.18 -3.06 -14.31
CA THR A 205 -18.76 -2.75 -14.31
C THR A 205 -18.59 -1.25 -14.14
N LEU A 206 -17.84 -0.86 -13.11
CA LEU A 206 -17.54 0.53 -12.78
C LEU A 206 -16.19 0.95 -13.37
N TYR A 207 -15.23 0.02 -13.41
CA TYR A 207 -13.92 0.23 -14.01
C TYR A 207 -13.44 -1.06 -14.70
N PRO A 208 -13.07 -1.01 -16.00
CA PRO A 208 -12.64 -2.17 -16.77
C PRO A 208 -11.16 -2.53 -16.56
#